data_AF-A0A221K9U1-F1
#
_entry.id   AF-A0A221K9U1-F1
#
_cell.length_a   1.000
_cell.length_b   1.000
_cell.length_c   1.000
_cell.angle_alpha   90.00
_cell.angle_beta   90.00
_cell.angle_gamma   90.00
#
_symmetry.space_group_name_H-M   'P 1'
#
loop_
_entity.id
_entity.type
_entity.pdbx_description
1 polymer ?
#
loop_
_entity_poly.entity_id
_entity_poly.type
_entity_poly.pdbx_seq_one_letter_code
_entity_poly.pdbx_strand_id
1 'polypeptide(L)'
;MIERPCDEPHPYPRSETRLVELAPGALDADRAAADTLAALQAGTSAERDLLNQLLGQAQMADAIAKFSRTVRLTKLAFVRENKLYQQLAGKQMPNGSALRGTWEEFCELLGYSKDKVDLDLQNLQSFGEEALESMSRMGIGYRDMKQYRRLPEDAKTLLIETAKTGDKAAFLDLAEELVERHAKQKADLEAKLDDATKTLQAKDAVLAQVSTDLNAAKEKLARPWTPNPELGTRSATEDAALEELAKAADASAQSARRLGVVVADICANQTNQALRTKALQALTYVVVTLREVVIEHGLEVEVSDDALGTRPAWMNAAWQQPSDDTTA
;
A
#
# COMPACT_ATOMS: atom_id res chain seq x y z
N MET A 1 45.99 -110.82 -38.82
CA MET A 1 46.71 -110.86 -37.54
C MET A 1 47.89 -109.92 -37.69
N ILE A 2 48.14 -109.10 -36.66
CA ILE A 2 49.38 -108.32 -36.43
C ILE A 2 49.43 -106.92 -37.06
N GLU A 3 48.88 -105.99 -36.26
CA GLU A 3 49.41 -104.70 -35.81
C GLU A 3 49.99 -103.66 -36.80
N ARG A 4 49.40 -102.46 -36.70
CA ARG A 4 49.94 -101.18 -37.15
C ARG A 4 51.16 -100.78 -36.30
N PRO A 5 52.11 -100.06 -36.91
CA PRO A 5 52.78 -98.94 -36.28
C PRO A 5 52.55 -97.63 -37.05
N CYS A 6 52.86 -96.53 -36.37
CA CYS A 6 52.49 -95.15 -36.63
C CYS A 6 53.08 -94.49 -37.89
N ASP A 7 52.48 -93.33 -38.17
CA ASP A 7 52.94 -92.17 -38.92
C ASP A 7 52.80 -92.19 -40.44
N GLU A 8 51.84 -91.38 -40.94
CA GLU A 8 52.16 -90.27 -41.85
C GLU A 8 50.98 -89.27 -41.97
N PRO A 9 51.26 -87.97 -42.24
CA PRO A 9 50.35 -86.86 -41.97
C PRO A 9 49.38 -86.56 -43.12
N HIS A 10 48.14 -86.20 -42.79
CA HIS A 10 47.16 -85.67 -43.73
C HIS A 10 47.49 -84.21 -44.15
N PRO A 11 47.33 -83.85 -45.44
CA PRO A 11 47.67 -82.52 -45.94
C PRO A 11 46.54 -81.52 -45.62
N TYR A 12 46.89 -80.40 -45.00
CA TYR A 12 46.01 -79.23 -44.95
C TYR A 12 46.05 -78.50 -46.31
N PRO A 13 44.90 -78.03 -46.83
CA PRO A 13 44.88 -77.28 -48.08
C PRO A 13 45.57 -75.93 -47.90
N ARG A 14 46.44 -75.56 -48.84
CA ARG A 14 47.04 -74.21 -48.92
C ARG A 14 45.91 -73.22 -49.22
N SER A 15 45.53 -72.42 -48.24
CA SER A 15 44.83 -71.17 -48.51
C SER A 15 45.78 -70.26 -49.28
N GLU A 16 45.52 -70.05 -50.57
CA GLU A 16 46.16 -68.96 -51.31
C GLU A 16 45.79 -67.64 -50.66
N THR A 17 46.71 -67.09 -49.87
CA THR A 17 46.63 -65.72 -49.39
C THR A 17 46.73 -64.81 -50.61
N ARG A 18 45.59 -64.49 -51.22
CA ARG A 18 45.50 -63.37 -52.17
C ARG A 18 45.73 -62.11 -51.34
N LEU A 19 46.99 -61.67 -51.27
CA LEU A 19 47.33 -60.36 -50.75
C LEU A 19 46.51 -59.36 -51.56
N VAL A 20 45.50 -58.76 -50.93
CA VAL A 20 44.91 -57.53 -51.43
C VAL A 20 46.05 -56.53 -51.40
N GLU A 21 46.65 -56.25 -52.56
CA GLU A 21 47.53 -55.11 -52.72
C GLU A 21 46.66 -53.87 -52.41
N LEU A 22 46.77 -53.40 -51.17
CA LEU A 22 46.36 -52.05 -50.82
C LEU A 22 47.10 -51.14 -51.79
N ALA A 23 46.36 -50.48 -52.69
CA ALA A 23 46.94 -49.51 -53.60
C ALA A 23 47.84 -48.57 -52.77
N PRO A 24 49.13 -48.43 -53.12
CA PRO A 24 50.15 -47.79 -52.28
C PRO A 24 49.98 -46.26 -52.10
N GLY A 25 48.76 -45.76 -52.15
CA GLY A 25 48.38 -44.39 -51.80
C GLY A 25 47.02 -44.25 -51.13
N ALA A 26 46.25 -45.34 -50.92
CA ALA A 26 44.95 -45.27 -50.25
C ALA A 26 45.10 -44.97 -48.74
N LEU A 27 46.07 -45.61 -48.08
CA LEU A 27 46.39 -45.34 -46.67
C LEU A 27 46.99 -43.93 -46.47
N ASP A 28 47.75 -43.43 -47.44
CA ASP A 28 48.33 -42.09 -47.39
C ASP A 28 47.28 -40.99 -47.63
N ALA A 29 46.29 -41.24 -48.51
CA ALA A 29 45.16 -40.36 -48.73
C ALA A 29 44.23 -40.27 -47.50
N ASP A 30 43.93 -41.40 -46.87
CA ASP A 30 43.13 -41.43 -45.63
C ASP A 30 43.86 -40.76 -44.46
N ARG A 31 45.20 -40.91 -44.39
CA ARG A 31 46.03 -40.25 -43.37
C ARG A 31 46.08 -38.74 -43.59
N ALA A 32 46.24 -38.28 -44.83
CA ALA A 32 46.18 -36.85 -45.17
C ALA A 32 44.79 -36.24 -44.89
N ALA A 33 43.70 -36.99 -45.14
CA ALA A 33 42.34 -36.57 -44.78
C ALA A 33 42.14 -36.48 -43.26
N ALA A 34 42.69 -37.43 -42.49
CA ALA A 34 42.65 -37.38 -41.03
C ALA A 34 43.49 -36.22 -40.46
N ASP A 35 44.67 -35.97 -41.02
CA ASP A 35 45.56 -34.87 -40.59
C ASP A 35 44.96 -33.49 -40.91
N THR A 36 44.29 -33.34 -42.05
CA THR A 36 43.57 -32.10 -42.40
C THR A 36 42.34 -31.88 -41.52
N LEU A 37 41.58 -32.93 -41.21
CA LEU A 37 40.45 -32.84 -40.27
C LEU A 37 40.93 -32.51 -38.85
N ALA A 38 42.04 -33.10 -38.39
CA ALA A 38 42.65 -32.81 -37.10
C ALA A 38 43.19 -31.38 -37.04
N ALA A 39 43.80 -30.87 -38.10
CA ALA A 39 44.26 -29.48 -38.19
C ALA A 39 43.10 -28.48 -38.18
N LEU A 40 41.99 -28.78 -38.89
CA LEU A 40 40.77 -27.98 -38.86
C LEU A 40 40.10 -28.00 -37.47
N GLN A 41 40.04 -29.16 -36.82
CA GLN A 41 39.51 -29.29 -35.46
C GLN A 41 40.41 -28.59 -34.43
N ALA A 42 41.72 -28.66 -34.56
CA ALA A 42 42.67 -27.94 -33.71
C ALA A 42 42.56 -26.42 -33.88
N GLY A 43 42.43 -25.93 -35.13
CA GLY A 43 42.16 -24.51 -35.40
C GLY A 43 40.83 -24.04 -34.80
N THR A 44 39.77 -24.84 -34.97
CA THR A 44 38.45 -24.55 -34.37
C THR A 44 38.47 -24.63 -32.84
N SER A 45 39.27 -25.53 -32.25
CA SER A 45 39.46 -25.64 -30.80
C SER A 45 40.20 -24.42 -30.26
N ALA A 46 41.28 -23.98 -30.91
CA ALA A 46 42.03 -22.81 -30.51
C ALA A 46 41.17 -21.53 -30.55
N GLU A 47 40.30 -21.38 -31.55
CA GLU A 47 39.34 -20.27 -31.63
C GLU A 47 38.28 -20.34 -30.52
N ARG A 48 37.76 -21.53 -30.20
CA ARG A 48 36.82 -21.73 -29.07
C ARG A 48 37.47 -21.47 -27.72
N ASP A 49 38.73 -21.88 -27.53
CA ASP A 49 39.49 -21.64 -26.30
C ASP A 49 39.77 -20.15 -26.10
N LEU A 50 40.15 -19.44 -27.18
CA LEU A 50 40.27 -17.98 -27.17
C LEU A 50 38.93 -17.30 -26.84
N LEU A 51 37.83 -17.75 -27.45
CA LEU A 51 36.48 -17.23 -27.17
C LEU A 51 36.10 -17.43 -25.69
N ASN A 52 36.38 -18.60 -25.12
CA ASN A 52 36.12 -18.87 -23.70
C ASN A 52 36.98 -18.00 -22.77
N GLN A 53 38.25 -17.74 -23.14
CA GLN A 53 39.10 -16.81 -22.41
C GLN A 53 38.56 -15.37 -22.47
N LEU A 54 38.18 -14.89 -23.66
CA LEU A 54 37.61 -13.56 -23.84
C LEU A 54 36.26 -13.41 -23.13
N LEU A 55 35.42 -14.45 -23.14
CA LEU A 55 34.17 -14.50 -22.38
C LEU A 55 34.45 -14.40 -20.87
N GLY A 56 35.43 -15.15 -20.36
CA GLY A 56 35.85 -15.08 -18.96
C GLY A 56 36.38 -13.69 -18.58
N GLN A 57 37.18 -13.06 -19.45
CA GLN A 57 37.66 -11.69 -19.26
C GLN A 57 36.50 -10.68 -19.23
N ALA A 58 35.52 -10.81 -20.13
CA ALA A 58 34.34 -9.95 -20.16
C ALA A 58 33.48 -10.13 -18.90
N GLN A 59 33.27 -11.37 -18.45
CA GLN A 59 32.57 -11.67 -17.20
C GLN A 59 33.30 -11.10 -15.98
N MET A 60 34.63 -11.18 -15.94
CA MET A 60 35.45 -10.58 -14.89
C MET A 60 35.34 -9.05 -14.89
N ALA A 61 35.40 -8.41 -16.06
CA ALA A 61 35.27 -6.97 -16.17
C ALA A 61 33.88 -6.48 -15.68
N ASP A 62 32.82 -7.20 -16.02
CA ASP A 62 31.45 -6.92 -15.54
C ASP A 62 31.33 -7.10 -14.02
N ALA A 63 31.91 -8.16 -13.45
CA ALA A 63 31.94 -8.36 -12.00
C ALA A 63 32.68 -7.23 -11.27
N ILE A 64 33.83 -6.79 -11.78
CA ILE A 64 34.58 -5.65 -11.23
C ILE A 64 33.76 -4.35 -11.31
N ALA A 65 33.07 -4.13 -12.43
CA ALA A 65 32.23 -2.94 -12.59
C ALA A 65 31.08 -2.90 -11.57
N LYS A 66 30.41 -4.04 -11.35
CA LYS A 66 29.35 -4.20 -10.35
C LYS A 66 29.86 -3.96 -8.93
N PHE A 67 30.97 -4.62 -8.56
CA PHE A 67 31.61 -4.43 -7.27
C PHE A 67 32.02 -2.96 -7.03
N SER A 68 32.66 -2.34 -8.02
CA SER A 68 33.05 -0.92 -7.94
C SER A 68 31.85 0.00 -7.77
N ARG A 69 30.73 -0.29 -8.45
CA ARG A 69 29.48 0.47 -8.28
C ARG A 69 28.99 0.39 -6.84
N THR A 70 28.92 -0.80 -6.27
CA THR A 70 28.43 -1.01 -4.91
C THR A 70 29.30 -0.30 -3.88
N VAL A 71 30.63 -0.53 -3.92
CA VAL A 71 31.59 0.14 -3.03
C VAL A 71 31.46 1.65 -3.11
N ARG A 72 31.37 2.19 -4.33
CA ARG A 72 31.16 3.63 -4.54
C ARG A 72 29.87 4.10 -3.87
N LEU A 73 28.74 3.42 -4.05
CA LEU A 73 27.47 3.85 -3.45
C LEU A 73 27.55 3.83 -1.91
N THR A 74 28.17 2.81 -1.32
CA THR A 74 28.40 2.74 0.13
C THR A 74 29.28 3.89 0.63
N LYS A 75 30.34 4.26 -0.12
CA LYS A 75 31.17 5.43 0.21
C LYS A 75 30.42 6.75 0.02
N LEU A 76 29.60 6.88 -1.02
CA LEU A 76 28.78 8.06 -1.26
C LEU A 76 27.73 8.23 -0.15
N ALA A 77 27.12 7.14 0.32
CA ALA A 77 26.22 7.15 1.47
C ALA A 77 26.94 7.68 2.72
N PHE A 78 28.11 7.12 3.03
CA PHE A 78 28.94 7.56 4.16
C PHE A 78 29.34 9.04 4.07
N VAL A 79 29.78 9.50 2.90
CA VAL A 79 30.13 10.92 2.67
C VAL A 79 28.91 11.82 2.87
N ARG A 80 27.74 11.40 2.40
CA ARG A 80 26.50 12.18 2.51
C ARG A 80 26.01 12.27 3.96
N GLU A 81 25.98 11.15 4.66
CA GLU A 81 25.54 11.05 6.06
C GLU A 81 26.43 11.88 7.00
N ASN A 82 27.75 11.81 6.81
CA ASN A 82 28.72 12.54 7.63
C ASN A 82 29.02 13.96 7.12
N LYS A 83 28.36 14.39 6.04
CA LYS A 83 28.58 15.70 5.38
C LYS A 83 30.05 15.97 5.02
N LEU A 84 30.83 14.94 4.70
CA LEU A 84 32.28 15.07 4.44
C LEU A 84 32.57 15.93 3.21
N TYR A 85 31.61 16.04 2.28
CA TYR A 85 31.69 16.93 1.12
C TYR A 85 31.91 18.41 1.50
N GLN A 86 31.51 18.83 2.71
CA GLN A 86 31.74 20.20 3.20
C GLN A 86 33.22 20.51 3.43
N GLN A 87 34.06 19.49 3.66
CA GLN A 87 35.52 19.67 3.83
C GLN A 87 36.23 20.10 2.55
N LEU A 88 35.50 20.13 1.42
CA LEU A 88 36.00 20.64 0.14
C LEU A 88 35.81 22.15 -0.01
N ALA A 89 35.08 22.81 0.90
CA ALA A 89 34.87 24.25 0.87
C ALA A 89 36.21 25.00 0.87
N GLY A 90 36.38 25.95 -0.07
CA GLY A 90 37.59 26.75 -0.21
C GLY A 90 38.72 26.08 -1.01
N LYS A 91 38.59 24.81 -1.41
CA LYS A 91 39.54 24.18 -2.35
C LYS A 91 39.26 24.63 -3.78
N GLN A 92 40.30 24.73 -4.60
CA GLN A 92 40.16 25.12 -5.99
C GLN A 92 39.91 23.91 -6.90
N MET A 93 38.98 24.06 -7.83
CA MET A 93 38.78 23.13 -8.94
C MET A 93 39.84 23.33 -10.04
N PRO A 94 40.04 22.34 -10.94
CA PRO A 94 40.95 22.47 -12.08
C PRO A 94 40.65 23.66 -13.01
N ASN A 95 39.41 24.15 -12.99
CA ASN A 95 38.96 25.33 -13.76
C ASN A 95 39.23 26.67 -13.04
N GLY A 96 39.89 26.66 -11.87
CA GLY A 96 40.23 27.85 -11.09
C GLY A 96 39.12 28.40 -10.18
N SER A 97 37.91 27.82 -10.21
CA SER A 97 36.83 28.20 -9.30
C SER A 97 36.98 27.57 -7.92
N ALA A 98 36.58 28.29 -6.86
CA ALA A 98 36.58 27.76 -5.50
C ALA A 98 35.31 26.94 -5.23
N LEU A 99 35.47 25.75 -4.65
CA LEU A 99 34.37 24.89 -4.23
C LEU A 99 33.64 25.51 -3.04
N ARG A 100 32.30 25.48 -3.08
CA ARG A 100 31.44 25.91 -1.96
C ARG A 100 31.25 24.82 -0.92
N GLY A 101 31.62 23.58 -1.23
CA GLY A 101 31.47 22.43 -0.33
C GLY A 101 30.04 21.90 -0.32
N THR A 102 29.36 21.94 -1.46
CA THR A 102 28.01 21.40 -1.62
C THR A 102 28.02 19.94 -2.07
N TRP A 103 26.92 19.23 -1.82
CA TRP A 103 26.75 17.85 -2.28
C TRP A 103 26.78 17.73 -3.81
N GLU A 104 26.22 18.72 -4.50
CA GLU A 104 26.15 18.74 -5.96
C GLU A 104 27.53 18.87 -6.60
N GLU A 105 28.34 19.82 -6.12
CA GLU A 105 29.74 19.97 -6.57
C GLU A 105 30.56 18.69 -6.33
N PHE A 106 30.32 17.99 -5.22
CA PHE A 106 31.00 16.72 -4.95
C PHE A 106 30.61 15.62 -5.94
N CYS A 107 29.33 15.53 -6.30
CA CYS A 107 28.88 14.59 -7.34
C CYS A 107 29.46 14.94 -8.71
N GLU A 108 29.49 16.23 -9.07
CA GLU A 108 30.06 16.73 -10.33
C GLU A 108 31.56 16.43 -10.45
N LEU A 109 32.32 16.57 -9.36
CA LEU A 109 33.74 16.19 -9.31
C LEU A 109 33.97 14.71 -9.62
N LEU A 110 32.99 13.85 -9.31
CA LEU A 110 33.03 12.42 -9.61
C LEU A 110 32.47 12.09 -11.00
N GLY A 111 32.01 13.10 -11.76
CA GLY A 111 31.42 12.92 -13.09
C GLY A 111 29.97 12.42 -13.08
N TYR A 112 29.24 12.63 -11.98
CA TYR A 112 27.83 12.22 -11.85
C TYR A 112 26.93 13.40 -11.53
N SER A 113 25.74 13.42 -12.13
CA SER A 113 24.68 14.32 -11.70
C SER A 113 24.21 13.95 -10.29
N LYS A 114 23.96 14.95 -9.44
CA LYS A 114 23.37 14.78 -8.11
C LYS A 114 22.12 13.90 -8.14
N ASP A 115 21.20 14.14 -9.07
CA ASP A 115 19.93 13.40 -9.15
C ASP A 115 20.14 11.89 -9.32
N LYS A 116 21.06 11.49 -10.19
CA LYS A 116 21.42 10.08 -10.39
C LYS A 116 21.99 9.46 -9.12
N VAL A 117 22.90 10.15 -8.45
CA VAL A 117 23.52 9.66 -7.21
C VAL A 117 22.49 9.54 -6.10
N ASP A 118 21.64 10.55 -5.93
CA ASP A 118 20.57 10.55 -4.93
C ASP A 118 19.60 9.40 -5.14
N LEU A 119 19.27 9.14 -6.40
CA LEU A 119 18.38 8.06 -6.77
C LEU A 119 19.03 6.68 -6.51
N ASP A 120 20.31 6.53 -6.81
CA ASP A 120 21.06 5.28 -6.53
C ASP A 120 21.19 5.05 -5.02
N LEU A 121 21.41 6.11 -4.23
CA LEU A 121 21.44 6.05 -2.77
C LEU A 121 20.07 5.67 -2.20
N GLN A 122 18.98 6.21 -2.73
CA GLN A 122 17.62 5.83 -2.31
C GLN A 122 17.33 4.37 -2.60
N ASN A 123 17.77 3.84 -3.74
CA ASN A 123 17.64 2.41 -4.05
C ASN A 123 18.48 1.55 -3.10
N LEU A 124 19.71 1.95 -2.79
CA LEU A 124 20.55 1.26 -1.82
C LEU A 124 19.89 1.22 -0.44
N GLN A 125 19.33 2.34 0.03
CA GLN A 125 18.64 2.41 1.32
C GLN A 125 17.34 1.59 1.36
N SER A 126 16.62 1.52 0.24
CA SER A 126 15.31 0.84 0.19
C SER A 126 15.41 -0.67 0.10
N PHE A 127 16.43 -1.20 -0.57
CA PHE A 127 16.56 -2.63 -0.84
C PHE A 127 17.77 -3.28 -0.16
N GLY A 128 18.78 -2.49 0.21
CA GLY A 128 20.07 -2.99 0.67
C GLY A 128 20.99 -3.39 -0.48
N GLU A 129 22.26 -3.59 -0.16
CA GLU A 129 23.35 -3.86 -1.10
C GLU A 129 23.14 -5.14 -1.92
N GLU A 130 22.91 -6.26 -1.23
CA GLU A 130 22.80 -7.59 -1.82
C GLU A 130 21.59 -7.72 -2.77
N ALA A 131 20.43 -7.24 -2.33
CA ALA A 131 19.23 -7.29 -3.14
C ALA A 131 19.31 -6.34 -4.34
N LEU A 132 19.90 -5.15 -4.18
CA LEU A 132 20.11 -4.22 -5.29
C LEU A 132 21.01 -4.82 -6.37
N GLU A 133 22.08 -5.51 -5.97
CA GLU A 133 22.97 -6.21 -6.89
C GLU A 133 22.24 -7.34 -7.61
N SER A 134 21.49 -8.17 -6.89
CA SER A 134 20.71 -9.25 -7.50
C SER A 134 19.64 -8.71 -8.46
N MET A 135 18.92 -7.66 -8.09
CA MET A 135 17.95 -6.98 -8.96
C MET A 135 18.62 -6.45 -10.23
N SER A 136 19.79 -5.82 -10.10
CA SER A 136 20.57 -5.36 -11.26
C SER A 136 21.06 -6.52 -12.13
N ARG A 137 21.43 -7.66 -11.54
CA ARG A 137 21.86 -8.88 -12.25
C ARG A 137 20.71 -9.53 -13.01
N MET A 138 19.50 -9.53 -12.44
CA MET A 138 18.27 -9.98 -13.10
C MET A 138 17.79 -9.00 -14.19
N GLY A 139 18.43 -7.83 -14.31
CA GLY A 139 18.06 -6.81 -15.29
C GLY A 139 16.77 -6.07 -14.94
N ILE A 140 16.47 -5.94 -13.64
CA ILE A 140 15.38 -5.09 -13.16
C ILE A 140 15.77 -3.63 -13.37
N GLY A 141 14.89 -2.91 -14.05
CA GLY A 141 15.17 -1.54 -14.47
C GLY A 141 14.97 -0.53 -13.36
N TYR A 142 15.44 0.68 -13.62
CA TYR A 142 15.26 1.82 -12.73
C TYR A 142 13.79 2.18 -12.50
N ARG A 143 12.97 2.01 -13.54
CA ARG A 143 11.53 2.25 -13.51
C ARG A 143 10.85 1.34 -12.49
N ASP A 144 11.20 0.05 -12.52
CA ASP A 144 10.60 -0.97 -11.68
C ASP A 144 11.03 -0.76 -10.22
N MET A 145 12.32 -0.49 -9.99
CA MET A 145 12.83 -0.11 -8.67
C MET A 145 12.09 1.10 -8.09
N LYS A 146 11.77 2.11 -8.91
CA LYS A 146 10.99 3.29 -8.45
C LYS A 146 9.57 2.91 -8.03
N GLN A 147 8.95 1.93 -8.70
CA GLN A 147 7.64 1.42 -8.32
C GLN A 147 7.71 0.63 -7.01
N TYR A 148 8.70 -0.27 -6.88
CA TYR A 148 8.86 -1.09 -5.68
C TYR A 148 9.22 -0.27 -4.45
N ARG A 149 9.91 0.86 -4.60
CA ARG A 149 10.17 1.79 -3.49
C ARG A 149 8.91 2.42 -2.89
N ARG A 150 7.81 2.46 -3.63
CA ARG A 150 6.51 2.99 -3.16
C ARG A 150 5.69 1.97 -2.41
N LEU A 151 6.11 0.71 -2.40
CA LEU A 151 5.45 -0.34 -1.63
C LEU A 151 5.67 -0.12 -0.12
N PRO A 152 4.80 -0.69 0.74
CA PRO A 152 5.01 -0.68 2.19
C PRO A 152 6.26 -1.50 2.55
N GLU A 153 6.82 -1.23 3.74
CA GLU A 153 8.07 -1.88 4.19
C GLU A 153 7.94 -3.41 4.22
N ASP A 154 6.81 -3.96 4.68
CA ASP A 154 6.56 -5.41 4.68
C ASP A 154 6.58 -6.04 3.29
N ALA A 155 6.14 -5.30 2.26
CA ALA A 155 6.20 -5.77 0.87
C ALA A 155 7.61 -5.64 0.30
N LYS A 156 8.38 -4.62 0.71
CA LYS A 156 9.78 -4.49 0.32
C LYS A 156 10.64 -5.61 0.89
N THR A 157 10.43 -6.02 2.14
CA THR A 157 11.20 -7.12 2.76
C THR A 157 10.97 -8.43 2.02
N LEU A 158 9.72 -8.75 1.66
CA LEU A 158 9.40 -9.93 0.84
C LEU A 158 10.08 -9.89 -0.53
N LEU A 159 10.10 -8.73 -1.19
CA LEU A 159 10.82 -8.54 -2.45
C LEU A 159 12.33 -8.67 -2.29
N ILE A 160 12.90 -8.18 -1.19
CA ILE A 160 14.33 -8.32 -0.88
C ILE A 160 14.70 -9.79 -0.71
N GLU A 161 13.88 -10.56 0.01
CA GLU A 161 14.10 -12.00 0.20
C GLU A 161 14.04 -12.77 -1.11
N THR A 162 13.05 -12.48 -1.96
CA THR A 162 12.93 -13.11 -3.28
C THR A 162 14.05 -12.64 -4.22
N ALA A 163 14.49 -11.40 -4.13
CA ALA A 163 15.64 -10.93 -4.91
C ALA A 163 16.90 -11.73 -4.58
N LYS A 164 17.11 -12.16 -3.33
CA LYS A 164 18.27 -12.98 -2.95
C LYS A 164 18.27 -14.37 -3.57
N THR A 165 17.12 -14.92 -3.94
CA THR A 165 17.06 -16.23 -4.63
C THR A 165 17.57 -16.15 -6.07
N GLY A 166 17.54 -14.95 -6.67
CA GLY A 166 18.02 -14.71 -8.03
C GLY A 166 17.09 -15.22 -9.14
N ASP A 167 15.89 -15.67 -8.80
CA ASP A 167 14.87 -16.06 -9.79
C ASP A 167 14.07 -14.83 -10.24
N LYS A 168 14.35 -14.41 -11.48
CA LYS A 168 13.69 -13.26 -12.11
C LYS A 168 12.20 -13.48 -12.30
N ALA A 169 11.77 -14.69 -12.67
CA ALA A 169 10.36 -14.95 -12.97
C ALA A 169 9.53 -14.87 -11.69
N ALA A 170 9.95 -15.60 -10.66
CA ALA A 170 9.31 -15.55 -9.35
C ALA A 170 9.30 -14.14 -8.73
N PHE A 171 10.38 -13.37 -8.93
CA PHE A 171 10.44 -11.98 -8.47
C PHE A 171 9.39 -11.10 -9.15
N LEU A 172 9.25 -11.19 -10.47
CA LEU A 172 8.31 -10.35 -11.22
C LEU A 172 6.86 -10.69 -10.87
N ASP A 173 6.54 -11.98 -10.74
CA ASP A 173 5.19 -12.43 -10.38
C ASP A 173 4.80 -11.92 -8.97
N LEU A 174 5.71 -12.06 -7.99
CA LEU A 174 5.48 -11.53 -6.65
C LEU A 174 5.34 -10.00 -6.64
N ALA A 175 6.18 -9.31 -7.41
CA ALA A 175 6.15 -7.86 -7.49
C ALA A 175 4.83 -7.34 -8.09
N GLU A 176 4.32 -8.00 -9.13
CA GLU A 176 3.02 -7.70 -9.72
C GLU A 176 1.89 -7.90 -8.71
N GLU A 177 1.85 -9.06 -8.03
CA GLU A 177 0.84 -9.35 -7.01
C GLU A 177 0.84 -8.31 -5.88
N LEU A 178 2.03 -7.93 -5.37
CA LEU A 178 2.17 -6.96 -4.29
C LEU A 178 1.73 -5.56 -4.73
N VAL A 179 2.06 -5.15 -5.96
CA VAL A 179 1.61 -3.88 -6.53
C VAL A 179 0.09 -3.85 -6.65
N GLU A 180 -0.52 -4.91 -7.18
CA GLU A 180 -1.97 -4.98 -7.32
C GLU A 180 -2.69 -4.96 -5.97
N ARG A 181 -2.19 -5.76 -5.01
CA ARG A 181 -2.74 -5.81 -3.66
C ARG A 181 -2.67 -4.44 -2.99
N HIS A 182 -1.52 -3.77 -3.09
CA HIS A 182 -1.34 -2.45 -2.52
C HIS A 182 -2.22 -1.39 -3.21
N ALA A 183 -2.37 -1.46 -4.54
CA ALA A 183 -3.27 -0.57 -5.28
C ALA A 183 -4.74 -0.74 -4.84
N LYS A 184 -5.20 -1.99 -4.69
CA LYS A 184 -6.55 -2.31 -4.17
C LYS A 184 -6.74 -1.81 -2.74
N GLN A 185 -5.80 -2.14 -1.84
CA GLN A 185 -5.86 -1.69 -0.44
C GLN A 185 -5.89 -0.16 -0.33
N LYS A 186 -5.10 0.54 -1.14
CA LYS A 186 -5.10 2.00 -1.16
C LYS A 186 -6.45 2.56 -1.63
N ALA A 187 -7.02 2.02 -2.70
CA ALA A 187 -8.33 2.42 -3.19
C ALA A 187 -9.45 2.17 -2.16
N ASP A 188 -9.43 1.02 -1.50
CA ASP A 188 -10.40 0.68 -0.46
C ASP A 188 -10.30 1.62 0.76
N LEU A 189 -9.08 1.97 1.16
CA LEU A 189 -8.85 2.93 2.26
C LEU A 189 -9.28 4.34 1.88
N GLU A 190 -9.00 4.78 0.64
CA GLU A 190 -9.44 6.09 0.14
C GLU A 190 -10.98 6.16 0.08
N ALA A 191 -11.66 5.11 -0.37
CA ALA A 191 -13.12 5.04 -0.38
C ALA A 191 -13.71 5.10 1.04
N LYS A 192 -13.16 4.33 2.00
CA LYS A 192 -13.58 4.37 3.40
C LYS A 192 -13.37 5.75 4.04
N LEU A 193 -12.29 6.43 3.68
CA LEU A 193 -12.00 7.78 4.18
C LEU A 193 -12.99 8.81 3.60
N ASP A 194 -13.32 8.73 2.31
CA ASP A 194 -14.34 9.58 1.69
C ASP A 194 -15.72 9.37 2.33
N ASP A 195 -16.15 8.11 2.53
CA ASP A 195 -17.42 7.81 3.19
C ASP A 195 -17.45 8.30 4.65
N ALA A 196 -16.35 8.11 5.40
CA ALA A 196 -16.24 8.59 6.77
C ALA A 196 -16.29 10.12 6.84
N THR A 197 -15.61 10.83 5.94
CA THR A 197 -15.62 12.30 5.91
C THR A 197 -17.00 12.86 5.55
N LYS A 198 -17.69 12.28 4.55
CA LYS A 198 -19.08 12.64 4.23
C LYS A 198 -20.02 12.41 5.42
N THR A 199 -19.85 11.30 6.14
CA THR A 199 -20.64 11.00 7.33
C THR A 199 -20.39 12.00 8.46
N LEU A 200 -19.14 12.39 8.69
CA LEU A 200 -18.79 13.41 9.68
C LEU A 200 -19.38 14.78 9.31
N GLN A 201 -19.22 15.22 8.07
CA GLN A 201 -19.80 16.47 7.58
C GLN A 201 -21.34 16.50 7.74
N ALA A 202 -22.01 15.39 7.42
CA ALA A 202 -23.45 15.27 7.63
C ALA A 202 -23.84 15.37 9.12
N LYS A 203 -23.06 14.74 10.01
CA LYS A 203 -23.29 14.83 11.46
C LYS A 203 -23.05 16.24 11.99
N ASP A 204 -21.99 16.90 11.55
CA ASP A 204 -21.66 18.27 11.96
C ASP A 204 -22.75 19.26 11.51
N ALA A 205 -23.30 19.10 10.30
CA ALA A 205 -24.41 19.91 9.81
C ALA A 205 -25.68 19.75 10.67
N VAL A 206 -26.02 18.51 11.04
CA VAL A 206 -27.17 18.24 11.93
C VAL A 206 -26.93 18.83 13.32
N LEU A 207 -25.73 18.68 13.88
CA LEU A 207 -25.40 19.27 15.18
C LEU A 207 -25.47 20.80 15.15
N ALA A 208 -25.00 21.43 14.07
CA ALA A 208 -25.11 22.88 13.88
C ALA A 208 -26.58 23.32 13.90
N GLN A 209 -27.45 22.66 13.13
CA GLN A 209 -28.88 22.97 13.09
C GLN A 209 -29.56 22.77 14.46
N VAL A 210 -29.29 21.66 15.13
CA VAL A 210 -29.85 21.41 16.48
C VAL A 210 -29.37 22.48 17.48
N SER A 211 -28.13 22.96 17.34
CA SER A 211 -27.60 24.03 18.20
C SER A 211 -28.27 25.38 17.96
N THR A 212 -28.59 25.72 16.70
CA THR A 212 -29.28 26.97 16.36
C THR A 212 -30.71 26.95 16.88
N ASP A 213 -31.44 25.86 16.69
CA ASP A 213 -32.84 25.72 17.10
C ASP A 213 -32.96 25.77 18.63
N LEU A 214 -32.01 25.12 19.32
CA LEU A 214 -31.87 25.19 20.77
C LEU A 214 -31.67 26.61 21.28
N ASN A 215 -30.72 27.35 20.68
CA ASN A 215 -30.43 28.71 21.09
C ASN A 215 -31.63 29.63 20.84
N ALA A 216 -32.33 29.47 19.72
CA ALA A 216 -33.56 30.20 19.43
C ALA A 216 -34.68 29.89 20.44
N ALA A 217 -34.86 28.62 20.82
CA ALA A 217 -35.81 28.23 21.85
C ALA A 217 -35.46 28.82 23.23
N LYS A 218 -34.18 28.80 23.60
CA LYS A 218 -33.70 29.44 24.84
C LYS A 218 -33.92 30.95 24.84
N GLU A 219 -33.67 31.62 23.71
CA GLU A 219 -33.89 33.06 23.59
C GLU A 219 -35.38 33.39 23.75
N LYS A 220 -36.28 32.62 23.13
CA LYS A 220 -37.74 32.78 23.30
C LYS A 220 -38.16 32.64 24.77
N LEU A 221 -37.57 31.70 25.51
CA LEU A 221 -37.84 31.50 26.93
C LEU A 221 -37.25 32.63 27.81
N ALA A 222 -36.07 33.14 27.44
CA ALA A 222 -35.38 34.22 28.16
C ALA A 222 -35.95 35.62 27.86
N ARG A 223 -36.77 35.77 26.81
CA ARG A 223 -37.41 37.05 26.50
C ARG A 223 -38.30 37.48 27.68
N PRO A 224 -38.09 38.69 28.23
CA PRO A 224 -38.92 39.16 29.32
C PRO A 224 -40.36 39.28 28.83
N TRP A 225 -41.26 38.47 29.39
CA TRP A 225 -42.69 38.60 29.18
C TRP A 225 -43.11 40.01 29.65
N THR A 226 -43.51 40.87 28.74
CA THR A 226 -44.04 42.18 29.10
C THR A 226 -45.53 42.00 29.37
N PRO A 227 -46.03 42.28 30.60
CA PRO A 227 -47.46 42.36 30.82
C PRO A 227 -48.03 43.39 29.84
N ASN A 228 -49.21 43.11 29.30
CA ASN A 228 -49.99 44.07 28.50
C ASN A 228 -49.90 45.47 29.15
N PRO A 229 -49.65 46.57 28.40
CA PRO A 229 -49.48 47.92 28.96
C PRO A 229 -50.62 48.41 29.88
N GLU A 230 -51.77 47.75 29.89
CA GLU A 230 -52.89 48.00 30.80
C GLU A 230 -52.75 47.35 32.20
N LEU A 231 -51.76 46.46 32.40
CA LEU A 231 -51.55 45.64 33.60
C LEU A 231 -50.25 46.00 34.35
N GLY A 232 -50.03 47.29 34.65
CA GLY A 232 -49.10 47.76 35.71
C GLY A 232 -47.63 47.27 35.69
N THR A 233 -46.89 47.65 36.74
CA THR A 233 -45.53 47.14 37.00
C THR A 233 -45.58 45.74 37.59
N ARG A 234 -44.67 44.84 37.17
CA ARG A 234 -44.56 43.47 37.68
C ARG A 234 -44.53 43.44 39.21
N SER A 235 -45.28 42.50 39.78
CA SER A 235 -45.24 42.19 41.20
C SER A 235 -44.07 41.24 41.52
N ALA A 236 -43.53 41.33 42.74
CA ALA A 236 -42.47 40.43 43.20
C ALA A 236 -42.87 38.93 43.15
N THR A 237 -44.18 38.63 43.23
CA THR A 237 -44.73 37.27 43.11
C THR A 237 -44.71 36.75 41.67
N GLU A 238 -44.92 37.61 40.68
CA GLU A 238 -44.83 37.24 39.26
C GLU A 238 -43.38 36.98 38.85
N ASP A 239 -42.44 37.81 39.31
CA ASP A 239 -41.01 37.59 39.05
C ASP A 239 -40.51 36.28 39.70
N ALA A 240 -40.95 35.96 40.93
CA ALA A 240 -40.64 34.69 41.58
C ALA A 240 -41.22 33.47 40.84
N ALA A 241 -42.45 33.58 40.31
CA ALA A 241 -43.07 32.52 39.52
C ALA A 241 -42.36 32.29 38.17
N LEU A 242 -41.92 33.36 37.51
CA LEU A 242 -41.13 33.27 36.27
C LEU A 242 -39.75 32.63 36.50
N GLU A 243 -39.10 32.94 37.62
CA GLU A 243 -37.81 32.34 37.97
C GLU A 243 -37.93 30.83 38.23
N GLU A 244 -38.96 30.41 38.98
CA GLU A 244 -39.22 28.98 39.22
C GLU A 244 -39.62 28.24 37.94
N LEU A 245 -40.39 28.86 37.06
CA LEU A 245 -40.72 28.30 35.74
C LEU A 245 -39.45 28.09 34.88
N ALA A 246 -38.54 29.07 34.85
CA ALA A 246 -37.29 28.96 34.10
C ALA A 246 -36.41 27.81 34.64
N LYS A 247 -36.29 27.68 35.97
CA LYS A 247 -35.55 26.58 36.61
C LYS A 247 -36.16 25.21 36.28
N ALA A 248 -37.48 25.08 36.36
CA ALA A 248 -38.18 23.82 36.07
C ALA A 248 -38.06 23.41 34.60
N ALA A 249 -38.15 24.38 33.68
CA ALA A 249 -37.96 24.16 32.24
C ALA A 249 -36.52 23.71 31.92
N ASP A 250 -35.51 24.36 32.48
CA ASP A 250 -34.10 24.00 32.27
C ASP A 250 -33.76 22.63 32.85
N ALA A 251 -34.25 22.30 34.04
CA ALA A 251 -34.05 20.98 34.66
C ALA A 251 -34.67 19.85 33.82
N SER A 252 -35.88 20.08 33.29
CA SER A 252 -36.57 19.13 32.41
C SER A 252 -35.83 18.94 31.09
N ALA A 253 -35.40 20.03 30.46
CA ALA A 253 -34.64 20.00 29.21
C ALA A 253 -33.28 19.28 29.35
N GLN A 254 -32.56 19.49 30.45
CA GLN A 254 -31.30 18.80 30.73
C GLN A 254 -31.50 17.29 30.91
N SER A 255 -32.55 16.90 31.64
CA SER A 255 -32.87 15.49 31.87
C SER A 255 -33.24 14.77 30.57
N ALA A 256 -34.04 15.40 29.72
CA ALA A 256 -34.39 14.87 28.40
C ALA A 256 -33.17 14.70 27.48
N ARG A 257 -32.21 15.65 27.50
CA ARG A 257 -30.96 15.53 26.73
C ARG A 257 -30.08 14.39 27.20
N ARG A 258 -29.93 14.23 28.52
CA ARG A 258 -29.15 13.11 29.09
C ARG A 258 -29.74 11.77 28.67
N LEU A 259 -31.06 11.63 28.71
CA LEU A 259 -31.73 10.44 28.19
C LEU A 259 -31.43 10.23 26.70
N GLY A 260 -31.52 11.29 25.89
CA GLY A 260 -31.21 11.23 24.46
C GLY A 260 -29.79 10.73 24.16
N VAL A 261 -28.79 11.19 24.91
CA VAL A 261 -27.39 10.72 24.77
C VAL A 261 -27.26 9.23 25.09
N VAL A 262 -27.86 8.77 26.18
CA VAL A 262 -27.81 7.35 26.58
C VAL A 262 -28.52 6.46 25.55
N VAL A 263 -29.70 6.88 25.08
CA VAL A 263 -30.45 6.14 24.06
C VAL A 263 -29.68 6.07 22.74
N ALA A 264 -29.07 7.19 22.31
CA ALA A 264 -28.25 7.23 21.10
C ALA A 264 -27.03 6.31 21.18
N ASP A 265 -26.33 6.30 22.31
CA ASP A 265 -25.18 5.39 22.56
C ASP A 265 -25.60 3.92 22.49
N ILE A 266 -26.69 3.55 23.16
CA ILE A 266 -27.22 2.18 23.12
C ILE A 266 -27.61 1.79 21.68
N CYS A 267 -28.27 2.67 20.94
CA CYS A 267 -28.67 2.40 19.56
C CYS A 267 -27.47 2.26 18.62
N ALA A 268 -26.39 3.02 18.82
CA ALA A 268 -25.20 2.99 17.98
C ALA A 268 -24.28 1.81 18.29
N ASN A 269 -24.07 1.49 19.58
CA ASN A 269 -22.98 0.62 20.01
C ASN A 269 -23.40 -0.78 20.48
N GLN A 270 -24.69 -1.02 20.76
CA GLN A 270 -25.17 -2.32 21.25
C GLN A 270 -25.74 -3.18 20.12
N THR A 271 -25.44 -4.48 20.13
CA THR A 271 -25.97 -5.44 19.14
C THR A 271 -27.29 -6.10 19.57
N ASN A 272 -27.63 -6.03 20.85
CA ASN A 272 -28.86 -6.62 21.39
C ASN A 272 -30.11 -5.80 20.99
N GLN A 273 -30.95 -6.37 20.13
CA GLN A 273 -32.18 -5.73 19.65
C GLN A 273 -33.18 -5.43 20.78
N ALA A 274 -33.30 -6.30 21.80
CA ALA A 274 -34.20 -6.07 22.92
C ALA A 274 -33.77 -4.85 23.76
N LEU A 275 -32.47 -4.65 23.93
CA LEU A 275 -31.91 -3.49 24.62
C LEU A 275 -32.17 -2.19 23.84
N ARG A 276 -32.01 -2.21 22.51
CA ARG A 276 -32.36 -1.07 21.64
C ARG A 276 -33.85 -0.72 21.72
N THR A 277 -34.73 -1.73 21.64
CA THR A 277 -36.17 -1.53 21.78
C THR A 277 -36.51 -0.95 23.15
N LYS A 278 -35.90 -1.44 24.22
CA LYS A 278 -36.12 -0.91 25.57
C LYS A 278 -35.64 0.55 25.72
N ALA A 279 -34.51 0.91 25.11
CA ALA A 279 -34.01 2.29 25.09
C ALA A 279 -34.98 3.23 24.36
N LEU A 280 -35.49 2.82 23.19
CA LEU A 280 -36.50 3.59 22.44
C LEU A 280 -37.84 3.69 23.20
N GLN A 281 -38.26 2.62 23.88
CA GLN A 281 -39.43 2.65 24.75
C GLN A 281 -39.27 3.62 25.92
N ALA A 282 -38.08 3.73 26.51
CA ALA A 282 -37.81 4.69 27.59
C ALA A 282 -37.92 6.14 27.08
N LEU A 283 -37.43 6.43 25.87
CA LEU A 283 -37.62 7.74 25.23
C LEU A 283 -39.10 8.02 24.94
N THR A 284 -39.81 7.01 24.41
CA THR A 284 -41.24 7.09 24.11
C THR A 284 -42.05 7.40 25.37
N TYR A 285 -41.72 6.75 26.48
CA TYR A 285 -42.36 6.98 27.77
C TYR A 285 -42.27 8.46 28.20
N VAL A 286 -41.08 9.08 28.13
CA VAL A 286 -40.92 10.50 28.49
C VAL A 286 -41.73 11.43 27.58
N VAL A 287 -41.77 11.16 26.28
CA VAL A 287 -42.58 11.95 25.32
C VAL A 287 -44.07 11.84 25.65
N VAL A 288 -44.55 10.62 25.94
CA VAL A 288 -45.94 10.39 26.32
C VAL A 288 -46.28 11.08 27.64
N THR A 289 -45.41 11.02 28.64
CA THR A 289 -45.63 11.71 29.93
C THR A 289 -45.72 13.23 29.75
N LEU A 290 -44.88 13.84 28.91
CA LEU A 290 -44.98 15.27 28.61
C LEU A 290 -46.32 15.61 27.92
N ARG A 291 -46.78 14.75 27.01
CA ARG A 291 -48.11 14.89 26.38
C ARG A 291 -49.24 14.78 27.41
N GLU A 292 -49.14 13.84 28.36
CA GLU A 292 -50.13 13.67 29.43
C GLU A 292 -50.20 14.90 30.34
N VAL A 293 -49.07 15.50 30.71
CA VAL A 293 -49.03 16.74 31.50
C VAL A 293 -49.78 17.88 30.81
N VAL A 294 -49.62 18.03 29.48
CA VAL A 294 -50.33 19.02 28.67
C VAL A 294 -51.84 18.79 28.70
N ILE A 295 -52.29 17.54 28.57
CA ILE A 295 -53.71 17.17 28.59
C ILE A 295 -54.30 17.38 29.99
N GLU A 296 -53.62 16.91 31.04
CA GLU A 296 -54.09 16.97 32.43
C GLU A 296 -54.31 18.42 32.89
N HIS A 297 -53.43 19.33 32.48
CA HIS A 297 -53.49 20.74 32.85
C HIS A 297 -54.26 21.61 31.84
N GLY A 298 -54.84 20.99 30.79
CA GLY A 298 -55.62 21.71 29.76
C GLY A 298 -54.82 22.78 29.01
N LEU A 299 -53.52 22.57 28.81
CA LEU A 299 -52.62 23.54 28.18
C LEU A 299 -52.73 23.44 26.65
N GLU A 300 -52.85 24.58 25.96
CA GLU A 300 -52.70 24.66 24.51
C GLU A 300 -51.24 24.95 24.16
N VAL A 301 -50.50 23.90 23.78
CA VAL A 301 -49.09 24.02 23.36
C VAL A 301 -49.02 23.88 21.83
N GLU A 302 -48.64 24.95 21.15
CA GLU A 302 -48.38 24.92 19.70
C GLU A 302 -46.98 24.34 19.46
N VAL A 303 -46.92 23.08 19.03
CA VAL A 303 -45.71 22.46 18.51
C VAL A 303 -45.78 22.56 17.00
N SER A 304 -45.05 23.49 16.38
CA SER A 304 -44.97 23.51 14.90
C SER A 304 -44.33 22.21 14.42
N ASP A 305 -44.85 21.58 13.36
CA ASP A 305 -44.33 20.30 12.81
C ASP A 305 -42.81 20.33 12.52
N ASP A 306 -42.26 21.51 12.21
CA ASP A 306 -40.82 21.72 11.99
C ASP A 306 -39.95 21.68 13.26
N ALA A 307 -40.55 21.76 14.47
CA ALA A 307 -39.84 21.90 15.74
C ALA A 307 -39.20 20.59 16.25
N LEU A 308 -39.59 19.43 15.70
CA LEU A 308 -38.96 18.14 15.97
C LEU A 308 -37.80 17.82 15.01
N GLY A 309 -37.53 18.72 14.05
CA GLY A 309 -36.67 18.45 12.91
C GLY A 309 -37.33 17.42 11.99
N THR A 310 -37.54 17.75 10.71
CA THR A 310 -38.01 16.77 9.74
C THR A 310 -37.09 15.54 9.78
N ARG A 311 -37.63 14.38 10.16
CA ARG A 311 -36.96 13.10 9.99
C ARG A 311 -36.57 12.99 8.51
N PRO A 312 -35.30 12.65 8.18
CA PRO A 312 -34.88 12.45 6.80
C PRO A 312 -35.86 11.52 6.08
N ALA A 313 -36.25 11.86 4.85
CA ALA A 313 -37.35 11.22 4.12
C ALA A 313 -37.29 9.67 4.07
N TRP A 314 -36.09 9.08 4.13
CA TRP A 314 -35.87 7.63 4.16
C TRP A 314 -36.36 6.93 5.44
N MET A 315 -36.60 7.66 6.54
CA MET A 315 -37.06 7.12 7.82
C MET A 315 -38.60 7.17 7.97
N ASN A 316 -39.31 7.91 7.11
CA ASN A 316 -40.77 8.05 7.12
C ASN A 316 -41.49 6.88 6.42
N ALA A 317 -40.78 6.08 5.63
CA ALA A 317 -41.35 4.96 4.88
C ALA A 317 -41.93 3.82 5.75
N ALA A 318 -41.55 3.77 7.05
CA ALA A 318 -41.94 2.67 7.94
C ALA A 318 -43.28 2.88 8.70
N TRP A 319 -43.92 4.06 8.59
CA TRP A 319 -45.08 4.41 9.43
C TRP A 319 -46.33 4.89 8.66
N GLN A 320 -46.37 4.74 7.34
CA GLN A 320 -47.65 4.91 6.62
C GLN A 320 -48.54 3.71 6.94
N GLN A 321 -49.45 3.87 7.90
CA GLN A 321 -50.61 2.99 8.00
C GLN A 321 -51.46 3.15 6.71
N PRO A 322 -52.07 2.06 6.21
CA PRO A 322 -52.90 2.14 5.02
C PRO A 322 -54.08 3.08 5.32
N SER A 323 -54.25 4.11 4.50
CA SER A 323 -55.42 4.98 4.54
C SER A 323 -56.65 4.13 4.21
N ASP A 324 -57.56 3.99 5.17
CA ASP A 324 -58.93 3.51 4.94
C ASP A 324 -59.68 4.53 4.06
N ASP A 325 -59.52 4.39 2.74
CA ASP A 325 -60.50 4.87 1.79
C ASP A 325 -61.54 3.77 1.58
N THR A 326 -62.65 3.83 2.31
CA THR A 326 -63.91 3.27 1.83
C THR A 326 -65.02 4.25 2.15
N THR A 327 -65.29 5.09 1.16
CA THR A 327 -66.52 5.86 0.95
C THR A 327 -67.78 5.05 1.23
N ALA A 328 -68.69 5.65 1.99
CA ALA A 328 -70.13 5.57 1.77
C ALA A 328 -70.70 7.00 1.85
#